data_AF-A0AA88GQG8-F1
#
_entry.id   AF-A0AA88GQG8-F1
#
_cell.length_a   1.000
_cell.length_b   1.000
_cell.length_c   1.000
_cell.angle_alpha   90.00
_cell.angle_beta   90.00
_cell.angle_gamma   90.00
#
_symmetry.space_group_name_H-M   'P 1'
#
loop_
_entity.id
_entity.type
_entity.pdbx_description
1 polymer ?
#
loop_
_entity_poly.entity_id
_entity_poly.type
_entity_poly.pdbx_seq_one_letter_code
_entity_poly.pdbx_strand_id
1 'polypeptide(L)'
;MTAVAGFSFHSSLWLLLGIIQYVAPHLTDYEMGLSNFTSGCGVHKNTAIMVATQFSFYLALSALVLIISWFSDRDTYGIKLETSIVTLFFLFSISGYLILSQFEVIRNLVDYFVPYGQLMVIFTFLQLIVYVTIPVVWSIYQFYQQRQNQEDVPLDNKNLVERILSNKKTFDSLVDFSRRSYCSENVMLYVDIKNFRKATKRETKERMLMHILKHYLERGSPLEINTPHIDKLSSELHELIKSQNTQEIDLFIDRLCEQCIQNMYDVVLRLLFSNDEVRKLVYRKITVDAEQLELKI
;
A
#
# COMPACT_ATOMS: atom_id res chain seq x y z
N MET A 1 -16.02 -1.65 4.09
CA MET A 1 -16.97 -1.29 3.01
C MET A 1 -16.65 -1.99 1.69
N THR A 2 -15.39 -1.99 1.23
CA THR A 2 -14.95 -2.68 -0.01
C THR A 2 -15.25 -4.17 -0.04
N ALA A 3 -14.99 -4.92 1.04
CA ALA A 3 -15.30 -6.35 1.11
C ALA A 3 -16.80 -6.65 0.98
N VAL A 4 -17.66 -5.86 1.64
CA VAL A 4 -19.13 -6.00 1.55
C VAL A 4 -19.62 -5.67 0.15
N ALA A 5 -19.07 -4.63 -0.49
CA ALA A 5 -19.38 -4.28 -1.87
C ALA A 5 -18.97 -5.39 -2.86
N GLY A 6 -17.76 -5.95 -2.69
CA GLY A 6 -17.27 -7.07 -3.49
C GLY A 6 -18.13 -8.33 -3.34
N PHE A 7 -18.49 -8.69 -2.10
CA PHE A 7 -19.41 -9.80 -1.83
C PHE A 7 -20.77 -9.57 -2.47
N SER A 8 -21.36 -8.39 -2.27
CA SER A 8 -22.67 -8.05 -2.84
C SER A 8 -22.66 -8.09 -4.36
N PHE A 9 -21.60 -7.60 -5.00
CA PHE A 9 -21.40 -7.67 -6.44
C PHE A 9 -21.30 -9.12 -6.93
N HIS A 10 -20.50 -9.95 -6.26
CA HIS A 10 -20.35 -11.37 -6.59
C HIS A 10 -21.67 -12.14 -6.46
N SER A 11 -22.38 -11.97 -5.34
CA SER A 11 -23.68 -12.60 -5.10
C SER A 11 -24.73 -12.15 -6.11
N SER A 12 -24.74 -10.86 -6.48
CA SER A 12 -25.66 -10.34 -7.50
C SER A 12 -25.39 -10.95 -8.87
N LEU A 13 -24.11 -11.16 -9.22
CA LEU A 13 -23.75 -11.79 -10.47
C LEU A 13 -24.16 -13.27 -10.50
N TRP A 14 -23.96 -14.01 -9.41
CA TRP A 14 -24.48 -15.38 -9.28
C TRP A 14 -26.00 -15.46 -9.34
N LEU A 15 -26.70 -14.53 -8.68
CA LEU A 15 -28.15 -14.44 -8.74
C LEU A 15 -28.62 -14.20 -10.18
N LEU A 16 -27.97 -13.27 -10.90
CA LEU A 16 -28.27 -12.99 -12.31
C LEU A 16 -28.06 -14.23 -13.18
N LEU A 17 -26.96 -14.95 -13.01
CA LEU A 17 -26.70 -16.20 -13.72
C LEU A 17 -27.76 -17.26 -13.41
N GLY A 18 -28.15 -17.39 -12.15
CA GLY A 18 -29.24 -18.30 -11.73
C GLY A 18 -30.59 -17.92 -12.34
N ILE A 19 -30.91 -16.63 -12.45
CA ILE A 19 -32.12 -16.14 -13.11
C ILE A 19 -32.08 -16.44 -14.61
N ILE A 20 -30.95 -16.18 -15.29
CA ILE A 20 -30.79 -16.49 -16.73
C ILE A 20 -31.01 -17.98 -16.97
N GLN A 21 -30.40 -18.83 -16.13
CA GLN A 21 -30.56 -20.28 -16.19
C GLN A 21 -32.02 -20.70 -15.97
N TYR A 22 -32.73 -20.08 -15.01
CA TYR A 22 -34.13 -20.38 -14.73
C TYR A 22 -35.07 -19.97 -15.88
N VAL A 23 -34.85 -18.78 -16.46
CA VAL A 23 -35.73 -18.21 -17.50
C VAL A 23 -35.45 -18.80 -18.88
N ALA A 24 -34.21 -19.17 -19.18
CA ALA A 24 -33.78 -19.68 -20.48
C ALA A 24 -33.08 -21.05 -20.38
N PRO A 25 -33.77 -22.10 -19.92
CA PRO A 25 -33.14 -23.41 -19.65
C PRO A 25 -32.53 -24.05 -20.90
N HIS A 26 -33.12 -23.81 -22.08
CA HIS A 26 -32.64 -24.27 -23.38
C HIS A 26 -31.27 -23.70 -23.79
N LEU A 27 -30.86 -22.55 -23.24
CA LEU A 27 -29.52 -22.00 -23.46
C LEU A 27 -28.46 -22.68 -22.60
N THR A 28 -28.88 -23.42 -21.57
CA THR A 28 -27.98 -23.98 -20.56
C THR A 28 -27.88 -25.51 -20.60
N ASP A 29 -28.73 -26.22 -21.35
CA ASP A 29 -28.88 -27.69 -21.33
C ASP A 29 -28.91 -28.24 -19.89
N TYR A 30 -29.76 -27.65 -19.04
CA TYR A 30 -29.87 -28.02 -17.63
C TYR A 30 -31.22 -28.65 -17.31
N GLU A 31 -31.22 -29.92 -16.90
CA GLU A 31 -32.38 -30.59 -16.29
C GLU A 31 -32.40 -30.51 -14.75
N MET A 32 -31.47 -29.76 -14.14
CA MET A 32 -31.34 -29.67 -12.68
C MET A 32 -31.64 -28.25 -12.18
N GLY A 33 -32.86 -28.04 -11.67
CA GLY A 33 -33.23 -26.82 -10.96
C GLY A 33 -32.66 -26.78 -9.54
N LEU A 34 -32.63 -25.59 -8.93
CA LEU A 34 -32.18 -25.33 -7.55
C LEU A 34 -32.94 -26.15 -6.49
N SER A 35 -34.08 -26.75 -6.88
CA SER A 35 -34.95 -27.60 -6.07
C SER A 35 -34.80 -29.11 -6.34
N ASN A 36 -33.95 -29.54 -7.27
CA ASN A 36 -33.81 -30.95 -7.64
C ASN A 36 -32.61 -31.60 -6.95
N PHE A 37 -32.81 -32.09 -5.73
CA PHE A 37 -31.77 -32.69 -4.88
C PHE A 37 -31.48 -34.17 -5.19
N THR A 38 -32.14 -34.76 -6.20
CA THR A 38 -32.06 -36.21 -6.48
C THR A 38 -30.81 -36.62 -7.27
N SER A 39 -30.11 -35.67 -7.87
CA SER A 39 -28.87 -35.90 -8.61
C SER A 39 -27.77 -35.02 -8.04
N GLY A 40 -26.54 -35.54 -8.00
CA GLY A 40 -25.39 -34.77 -7.55
C GLY A 40 -25.20 -33.50 -8.39
N CYS A 41 -24.64 -32.46 -7.78
CA CYS A 41 -24.32 -31.20 -8.45
C CYS A 41 -23.11 -31.36 -9.39
N GLY A 42 -23.26 -32.16 -10.45
CA GLY A 42 -22.25 -32.37 -11.48
C GLY A 42 -22.14 -31.13 -12.36
N VAL A 43 -20.91 -30.71 -12.67
CA VAL A 43 -20.70 -29.52 -13.49
C VAL A 43 -20.78 -29.87 -14.98
N HIS A 44 -21.88 -29.55 -15.63
CA HIS A 44 -21.94 -29.67 -17.10
C HIS A 44 -20.98 -28.69 -17.79
N LYS A 45 -20.63 -28.98 -19.05
CA LYS A 45 -19.71 -28.15 -19.86
C LYS A 45 -20.18 -26.69 -19.92
N ASN A 46 -21.48 -26.46 -20.06
CA ASN A 46 -22.06 -25.12 -20.13
C ASN A 46 -21.89 -24.34 -18.82
N THR A 47 -22.02 -24.99 -17.65
CA THR A 47 -21.72 -24.35 -16.36
C THR A 47 -20.25 -24.03 -16.22
N ALA A 48 -19.37 -24.94 -16.64
CA ALA A 48 -17.94 -24.66 -16.62
C ALA A 48 -17.58 -23.44 -17.50
N ILE A 49 -18.17 -23.34 -18.69
CA ILE A 49 -18.01 -22.16 -19.57
C ILE A 49 -18.53 -20.90 -18.88
N MET A 50 -19.75 -20.93 -18.31
CA MET A 50 -20.35 -19.79 -17.61
C MET A 50 -19.49 -19.29 -16.45
N VAL A 51 -19.02 -20.21 -15.61
CA VAL A 51 -18.10 -19.92 -14.50
C VAL A 51 -16.79 -19.33 -15.03
N ALA A 52 -16.20 -19.93 -16.06
CA ALA A 52 -14.99 -19.42 -16.66
C ALA A 52 -15.15 -18.02 -17.27
N THR A 53 -16.30 -17.71 -17.90
CA THR A 53 -16.62 -16.37 -18.39
C THR A 53 -16.67 -15.36 -17.24
N GLN A 54 -17.29 -15.69 -16.12
CA GLN A 54 -17.30 -14.85 -14.93
C GLN A 54 -15.89 -14.58 -14.39
N PHE A 55 -15.06 -15.61 -14.25
CA PHE A 55 -13.67 -15.44 -13.79
C PHE A 55 -12.81 -14.68 -14.81
N SER A 56 -13.08 -14.83 -16.11
CA SER A 56 -12.41 -14.08 -17.17
C SER A 56 -12.74 -12.58 -17.08
N PHE A 57 -13.98 -12.23 -16.71
CA PHE A 57 -14.36 -10.85 -16.42
C PHE A 57 -13.57 -10.29 -15.21
N TYR A 58 -13.41 -11.08 -14.13
CA TYR A 58 -12.56 -10.66 -13.00
C TYR A 58 -11.10 -10.51 -13.40
N LEU A 59 -10.57 -11.38 -14.27
CA LEU A 59 -9.22 -11.26 -14.79
C LEU A 59 -9.05 -9.98 -15.62
N ALA A 60 -10.04 -9.63 -16.44
CA ALA A 60 -10.02 -8.38 -17.21
C ALA A 60 -10.02 -7.14 -16.30
N LEU A 61 -10.84 -7.12 -15.25
CA LEU A 61 -10.80 -6.04 -14.25
C LEU A 61 -9.45 -5.97 -13.53
N SER A 62 -8.89 -7.12 -13.14
CA SER A 62 -7.56 -7.20 -12.52
C SER A 62 -6.47 -6.66 -13.45
N ALA A 63 -6.51 -7.03 -14.73
CA ALA A 63 -5.58 -6.54 -15.75
C ALA A 63 -5.71 -5.02 -15.94
N LEU A 64 -6.93 -4.47 -15.95
CA LEU A 64 -7.15 -3.03 -16.01
C LEU A 64 -6.53 -2.29 -14.81
N VAL A 65 -6.77 -2.80 -13.59
CA VAL A 65 -6.17 -2.24 -12.37
C VAL A 65 -4.65 -2.33 -12.42
N LEU A 66 -4.10 -3.44 -12.92
CA LEU A 66 -2.66 -3.60 -13.10
C LEU A 66 -2.10 -2.58 -14.10
N ILE A 67 -2.77 -2.36 -15.24
CA ILE A 67 -2.39 -1.34 -16.22
C ILE A 67 -2.37 0.05 -15.58
N ILE A 68 -3.44 0.44 -14.87
CA ILE A 68 -3.50 1.73 -14.17
C ILE A 68 -2.36 1.84 -13.14
N SER A 69 -2.10 0.76 -12.41
CA SER A 69 -1.01 0.70 -11.42
C SER A 69 0.36 0.89 -12.08
N TRP A 70 0.58 0.38 -13.29
CA TRP A 70 1.82 0.61 -14.03
C TRP A 70 2.04 2.09 -14.39
N PHE A 71 0.96 2.83 -14.65
CA PHE A 71 1.02 4.28 -14.88
C PHE A 71 1.12 5.13 -13.60
N SER A 72 0.78 4.58 -12.44
CA SER A 72 1.00 5.23 -11.14
C SER A 72 2.51 5.36 -10.84
N ASP A 73 2.87 6.25 -9.90
CA ASP A 73 4.26 6.51 -9.49
C ASP A 73 5.09 5.23 -9.24
N ARG A 74 6.43 5.36 -9.27
CA ARG A 74 7.34 4.21 -9.11
C ARG A 74 7.04 3.49 -7.80
N ASP A 75 6.86 2.19 -7.92
CA ASP A 75 6.50 1.30 -6.83
C ASP A 75 7.67 1.10 -5.87
N THR A 76 7.53 1.57 -4.63
CA THR A 76 8.54 1.36 -3.59
C THR A 76 8.47 -0.06 -3.00
N TYR A 77 7.29 -0.69 -3.00
CA TYR A 77 7.03 -1.91 -2.22
C TYR A 77 6.94 -3.18 -3.08
N GLY A 78 7.07 -3.08 -4.40
CA GLY A 78 6.93 -4.22 -5.29
C GLY A 78 5.47 -4.68 -5.47
N ILE A 79 4.48 -3.88 -5.07
CA ILE A 79 3.05 -4.14 -5.23
C ILE A 79 2.71 -4.45 -6.70
N LYS A 80 3.31 -3.76 -7.67
CA LYS A 80 3.12 -3.99 -9.11
C LYS A 80 3.61 -5.38 -9.52
N LEU A 81 4.77 -5.80 -8.99
CA LEU A 81 5.33 -7.13 -9.25
C LEU A 81 4.46 -8.22 -8.62
N GLU A 82 4.11 -8.07 -7.35
CA GLU A 82 3.23 -9.01 -6.63
C GLU A 82 1.87 -9.16 -7.33
N THR A 83 1.24 -8.03 -7.68
CA THR A 83 -0.04 -8.02 -8.41
C THR A 83 0.09 -8.68 -9.78
N SER A 84 1.23 -8.51 -10.46
CA SER A 84 1.51 -9.16 -11.74
C SER A 84 1.62 -10.69 -11.59
N ILE A 85 2.35 -11.18 -10.57
CA ILE A 85 2.49 -12.62 -10.28
C ILE A 85 1.12 -13.23 -9.97
N VAL A 86 0.32 -12.55 -9.16
CA VAL A 86 -1.03 -12.98 -8.77
C VAL A 86 -1.96 -13.03 -9.98
N THR A 87 -1.92 -12.02 -10.86
CA THR A 87 -2.70 -11.98 -12.10
C THR A 87 -2.31 -13.10 -13.05
N LEU A 88 -1.01 -13.40 -13.16
CA LEU A 88 -0.50 -14.50 -13.98
C LEU A 88 -0.95 -15.87 -13.44
N PHE A 89 -0.87 -16.08 -12.12
CA PHE A 89 -1.36 -17.30 -11.48
C PHE A 89 -2.87 -17.49 -11.70
N PHE A 90 -3.64 -16.40 -11.64
CA PHE A 90 -5.07 -16.42 -11.90
C PHE A 90 -5.40 -16.78 -13.35
N LEU A 91 -4.66 -16.24 -14.31
CA LEU A 91 -4.77 -16.62 -15.72
C LEU A 91 -4.51 -18.13 -15.93
N PHE A 92 -3.47 -18.68 -15.31
CA PHE A 92 -3.19 -20.12 -15.39
C PHE A 92 -4.28 -20.96 -14.72
N SER A 93 -4.85 -20.49 -13.61
CA SER A 93 -5.96 -21.17 -12.91
C SER A 93 -7.22 -21.24 -13.78
N ILE A 94 -7.61 -20.13 -14.41
CA ILE A 94 -8.77 -20.07 -15.31
C ILE A 94 -8.55 -20.95 -16.55
N SER A 95 -7.36 -20.88 -17.15
CA SER A 95 -7.00 -21.69 -18.31
C SER A 95 -7.01 -23.19 -17.98
N GLY A 96 -6.43 -23.56 -16.84
CA GLY A 96 -6.43 -24.93 -16.33
C GLY A 96 -7.84 -25.45 -16.08
N TYR A 97 -8.70 -24.65 -15.43
CA TYR A 97 -10.11 -24.98 -15.23
C TYR A 97 -10.83 -25.23 -16.57
N LEU A 98 -10.68 -24.34 -17.54
CA LEU A 98 -11.31 -24.48 -18.86
C LEU A 98 -10.84 -25.71 -19.64
N ILE A 99 -9.53 -25.99 -19.63
CA ILE A 99 -8.95 -27.12 -20.36
C ILE A 99 -9.36 -28.43 -19.69
N LEU A 100 -9.20 -28.54 -18.36
CA LEU A 100 -9.54 -29.75 -17.62
C LEU A 100 -11.04 -30.07 -17.69
N SER A 101 -11.91 -29.05 -17.79
CA SER A 101 -13.36 -29.25 -17.87
C SER A 101 -13.82 -29.87 -19.19
N GLN A 102 -12.98 -29.83 -20.23
CA GLN A 102 -13.31 -30.46 -21.53
C GLN A 102 -13.22 -31.98 -21.47
N PHE A 103 -12.41 -32.52 -20.55
CA PHE A 103 -12.20 -33.96 -20.40
C PHE A 103 -13.18 -34.54 -19.38
N GLU A 104 -14.18 -35.26 -19.86
CA GLU A 104 -15.21 -35.86 -19.01
C GLU A 104 -14.64 -36.80 -17.93
N VAL A 105 -13.62 -37.60 -18.28
CA VAL A 105 -12.95 -38.50 -17.32
C VAL A 105 -12.33 -37.72 -16.16
N ILE A 106 -11.61 -36.63 -16.46
CA ILE A 106 -10.97 -35.80 -15.42
C ILE A 106 -12.04 -35.13 -14.57
N ARG A 107 -13.07 -34.57 -15.20
CA ARG A 107 -14.16 -33.92 -14.48
C ARG A 107 -14.86 -34.89 -13.53
N ASN A 108 -15.27 -36.07 -14.00
CA ASN A 108 -15.97 -37.06 -13.20
C ASN A 108 -15.09 -37.58 -12.06
N LEU A 109 -13.78 -37.77 -12.32
CA LEU A 109 -12.81 -38.16 -11.30
C LEU A 109 -12.64 -37.07 -10.23
N VAL A 110 -12.53 -35.80 -10.64
CA VAL A 110 -12.41 -34.68 -9.70
C VAL A 110 -13.71 -34.52 -8.91
N ASP A 111 -14.88 -34.49 -9.57
CA ASP A 111 -16.21 -34.41 -8.94
C ASP A 111 -16.43 -35.49 -7.86
N TYR A 112 -15.83 -36.67 -8.03
CA TYR A 112 -15.86 -37.74 -7.04
C TYR A 112 -15.17 -37.36 -5.72
N PHE A 113 -14.06 -36.61 -5.78
CA PHE A 113 -13.31 -36.18 -4.59
C PHE A 113 -13.76 -34.80 -4.09
N VAL A 114 -13.97 -33.86 -5.01
CA VAL A 114 -14.29 -32.46 -4.76
C VAL A 114 -15.23 -31.97 -5.86
N PRO A 115 -16.34 -31.30 -5.54
CA PRO A 115 -17.20 -30.72 -6.57
C PRO A 115 -16.39 -29.83 -7.51
N TYR A 116 -16.38 -30.15 -8.80
CA TYR A 116 -15.56 -29.51 -9.82
C TYR A 116 -15.84 -28.00 -9.88
N GLY A 117 -17.07 -27.59 -9.58
CA GLY A 117 -17.46 -26.17 -9.49
C GLY A 117 -16.72 -25.40 -8.38
N GLN A 118 -16.27 -26.10 -7.34
CA GLN A 118 -15.47 -25.54 -6.25
C GLN A 118 -13.97 -25.50 -6.57
N LEU A 119 -13.52 -26.08 -7.68
CA LEU A 119 -12.10 -26.08 -8.05
C LEU A 119 -11.55 -24.64 -8.18
N MET A 120 -12.34 -23.72 -8.73
CA MET A 120 -11.97 -22.30 -8.79
C MET A 120 -11.87 -21.66 -7.40
N VAL A 121 -12.74 -22.05 -6.46
CA VAL A 121 -12.66 -21.58 -5.07
C VAL A 121 -11.36 -22.06 -4.43
N ILE A 122 -10.97 -23.32 -4.65
CA ILE A 122 -9.69 -23.86 -4.18
C ILE A 122 -8.52 -23.09 -4.78
N PHE A 123 -8.53 -22.80 -6.08
CA PHE A 123 -7.47 -21.98 -6.70
C PHE A 123 -7.42 -20.57 -6.10
N THR A 124 -8.55 -19.91 -5.86
CA THR A 124 -8.57 -18.60 -5.20
C THR A 124 -8.09 -18.66 -3.74
N PHE A 125 -8.35 -19.75 -3.04
CA PHE A 125 -7.85 -19.96 -1.68
C PHE A 125 -6.33 -20.18 -1.66
N LEU A 126 -5.80 -21.00 -2.57
CA LEU A 126 -4.36 -21.16 -2.75
C LEU A 126 -3.68 -19.84 -3.13
N GLN A 127 -4.31 -19.07 -4.01
CA GLN A 127 -3.85 -17.73 -4.37
C GLN A 127 -3.81 -16.80 -3.15
N LEU A 128 -4.81 -16.84 -2.27
CA LEU A 128 -4.82 -16.06 -1.03
C LEU A 128 -3.67 -16.46 -0.10
N ILE A 129 -3.39 -17.77 0.02
CA ILE A 129 -2.24 -18.25 0.79
C ILE A 129 -0.95 -17.70 0.21
N VAL A 130 -0.76 -17.78 -1.11
CA VAL A 130 0.42 -17.25 -1.80
C VAL A 130 0.53 -15.73 -1.58
N TYR A 131 -0.58 -15.01 -1.70
CA TYR A 131 -0.66 -13.56 -1.55
C TYR A 131 -0.33 -13.08 -0.13
N VAL A 132 -0.67 -13.85 0.90
CA VAL A 132 -0.33 -13.51 2.28
C VAL A 132 1.07 -13.99 2.65
N THR A 133 1.44 -15.20 2.21
CA THR A 133 2.69 -15.84 2.65
C THR A 133 3.92 -15.21 2.00
N ILE A 134 3.86 -14.86 0.71
CA ILE A 134 5.02 -14.28 0.01
C ILE A 134 5.46 -12.95 0.65
N PRO A 135 4.57 -11.95 0.87
CA PRO A 135 4.97 -10.68 1.50
C PRO A 135 5.48 -10.87 2.94
N VAL A 136 4.90 -11.80 3.70
CA VAL A 136 5.37 -12.12 5.05
C VAL A 136 6.78 -12.70 5.00
N VAL A 137 7.03 -13.70 4.15
CA VAL A 137 8.38 -14.28 3.99
C VAL A 137 9.38 -13.24 3.49
N TRP A 138 8.96 -12.40 2.52
CA TRP A 138 9.80 -11.34 1.98
C TRP A 138 10.15 -10.28 3.02
N SER A 139 9.19 -9.84 3.83
CA SER A 139 9.44 -8.89 4.92
C SER A 139 10.35 -9.46 6.02
N ILE A 140 10.21 -10.74 6.37
CA ILE A 140 11.13 -11.44 7.29
C ILE A 140 12.54 -11.50 6.69
N TYR A 141 12.65 -11.86 5.41
CA TYR A 141 13.93 -11.91 4.70
C TYR A 141 14.61 -10.54 4.67
N GLN A 142 13.86 -9.49 4.32
CA GLN A 142 14.35 -8.11 4.35
C GLN A 142 14.78 -7.69 5.76
N PHE A 143 14.01 -8.02 6.79
CA PHE A 143 14.37 -7.74 8.17
C PHE A 143 15.69 -8.43 8.58
N TYR A 144 15.89 -9.69 8.16
CA TYR A 144 17.14 -10.42 8.42
C TYR A 144 18.33 -9.78 7.70
N GLN A 145 18.17 -9.42 6.42
CA GLN A 145 19.20 -8.69 5.67
C GLN A 145 19.50 -7.32 6.28
N GLN A 146 18.48 -6.62 6.80
CA GLN A 146 18.67 -5.34 7.47
C GLN A 146 19.50 -5.51 8.74
N ARG A 147 19.23 -6.54 9.56
CA ARG A 147 20.02 -6.84 10.77
C ARG A 147 21.48 -7.14 10.45
N GLN A 148 21.74 -7.91 9.40
CA GLN A 148 23.12 -8.23 9.02
C GLN A 148 23.89 -6.99 8.56
N ASN A 149 23.22 -6.03 7.91
CA ASN A 149 23.82 -4.77 7.48
C ASN A 149 23.74 -3.65 8.54
N GLN A 150 23.14 -3.91 9.72
CA GLN A 150 22.91 -2.91 10.77
C GLN A 150 24.13 -2.70 11.68
N GLU A 151 25.17 -3.54 11.61
CA GLU A 151 26.41 -3.33 12.37
C GLU A 151 27.08 -1.97 12.04
N ASP A 152 26.74 -1.35 10.89
CA ASP A 152 27.31 -0.06 10.45
C ASP A 152 26.43 1.18 10.73
N VAL A 153 25.26 1.04 11.37
CA VAL A 153 24.33 2.18 11.59
C VAL A 153 24.48 2.74 13.01
N PRO A 154 25.01 3.97 13.20
CA PRO A 154 25.15 4.56 14.54
C PRO A 154 23.80 4.84 15.20
N LEU A 155 23.75 4.61 16.51
CA LEU A 155 22.55 4.65 17.37
C LEU A 155 21.83 6.02 17.48
N ASP A 156 22.41 7.11 16.98
CA ASP A 156 21.80 8.44 17.15
C ASP A 156 20.80 8.77 16.03
N ASN A 157 19.55 8.38 16.29
CA ASN A 157 18.41 8.53 15.38
C ASN A 157 18.15 9.97 14.94
N LYS A 158 18.30 10.95 15.85
CA LYS A 158 18.02 12.36 15.54
C LYS A 158 19.06 12.94 14.59
N ASN A 159 20.33 12.64 14.87
CA ASN A 159 21.46 13.06 14.06
C ASN A 159 21.38 12.51 12.63
N LEU A 160 20.89 11.28 12.46
CA LEU A 160 20.69 10.66 11.14
C LEU A 160 19.70 11.45 10.26
N VAL A 161 18.52 11.75 10.80
CA VAL A 161 17.48 12.49 10.08
C VAL A 161 17.97 13.90 9.74
N GLU A 162 18.56 14.60 10.71
CA GLU A 162 19.08 15.96 10.50
C GLU A 162 20.18 16.01 9.43
N ARG A 163 21.05 15.00 9.33
CA ARG A 163 22.06 14.90 8.27
C ARG A 163 21.43 14.81 6.89
N ILE A 164 20.41 13.97 6.73
CA ILE A 164 19.68 13.84 5.45
C ILE A 164 18.99 15.14 5.09
N LEU A 165 18.33 15.79 6.07
CA LEU A 165 17.63 17.06 5.90
C LEU A 165 18.57 18.25 5.63
N SER A 166 19.85 18.14 5.97
CA SER A 166 20.85 19.19 5.78
C SER A 166 21.54 19.15 4.41
N ASN A 167 21.60 17.99 3.77
CA ASN A 167 22.18 17.84 2.44
C ASN A 167 21.09 17.81 1.37
N LYS A 168 21.15 18.76 0.42
CA LYS A 168 20.13 18.91 -0.63
C LYS A 168 19.92 17.63 -1.45
N LYS A 169 20.99 16.93 -1.84
CA LYS A 169 20.88 15.70 -2.67
C LYS A 169 20.13 14.59 -1.92
N THR A 170 20.46 14.38 -0.64
CA THR A 170 19.80 13.36 0.18
C THR A 170 18.38 13.77 0.57
N PHE A 171 18.16 15.07 0.79
CA PHE A 171 16.83 15.62 1.04
C PHE A 171 15.89 15.44 -0.16
N ASP A 172 16.33 15.79 -1.37
CA ASP A 172 15.55 15.59 -2.60
C ASP A 172 15.21 14.11 -2.80
N SER A 173 16.15 13.20 -2.45
CA SER A 173 15.92 11.75 -2.49
C SER A 173 14.88 11.31 -1.44
N LEU A 174 14.87 11.91 -0.25
CA LEU A 174 13.86 11.66 0.79
C LEU A 174 12.48 12.16 0.38
N VAL A 175 12.40 13.33 -0.24
CA VAL A 175 11.13 13.88 -0.76
C VAL A 175 10.56 12.95 -1.83
N ASP A 176 11.37 12.54 -2.81
CA ASP A 176 10.94 11.61 -3.85
C ASP A 176 10.50 10.26 -3.26
N PHE A 177 11.29 9.71 -2.33
CA PHE A 177 11.00 8.43 -1.70
C PHE A 177 9.72 8.46 -0.85
N SER A 178 9.53 9.50 -0.03
CA SER A 178 8.35 9.65 0.83
C SER A 178 7.06 9.83 0.02
N ARG A 179 7.11 10.54 -1.11
CA ARG A 179 5.98 10.66 -2.04
C ARG A 179 5.58 9.30 -2.62
N ARG A 180 6.56 8.52 -3.11
CA ARG A 180 6.33 7.17 -3.65
C ARG A 180 5.85 6.17 -2.60
N SER A 181 6.12 6.45 -1.34
CA SER A 181 5.72 5.64 -0.20
C SER A 181 4.44 6.12 0.47
N TYR A 182 3.77 7.14 -0.10
CA TYR A 182 2.55 7.75 0.43
C TYR A 182 2.68 8.22 1.89
N CYS A 183 3.87 8.71 2.28
CA CYS A 183 4.18 9.18 3.63
C CYS A 183 4.95 10.52 3.61
N SER A 184 4.58 11.41 2.68
CA SER A 184 5.26 12.69 2.48
C SER A 184 4.85 13.78 3.48
N GLU A 185 3.80 13.58 4.26
CA GLU A 185 3.21 14.59 5.15
C GLU A 185 4.24 15.22 6.11
N ASN A 186 5.03 14.40 6.80
CA ASN A 186 6.06 14.91 7.71
C ASN A 186 7.19 15.62 6.93
N VAL A 187 7.62 15.08 5.78
CA VAL A 187 8.69 15.71 4.99
C VAL A 187 8.26 17.09 4.46
N MET A 188 7.01 17.20 3.98
CA MET A 188 6.46 18.46 3.46
C MET A 188 6.20 19.47 4.59
N LEU A 189 5.66 19.02 5.73
CA LEU A 189 5.46 19.88 6.90
C LEU A 189 6.79 20.50 7.36
N TYR A 190 7.88 19.74 7.37
CA TYR A 190 9.20 20.25 7.71
C TYR A 190 9.68 21.36 6.75
N VAL A 191 9.40 21.23 5.45
CA VAL A 191 9.70 22.27 4.45
C VAL A 191 8.91 23.54 4.74
N ASP A 192 7.62 23.41 5.04
CA ASP A 192 6.74 24.54 5.33
C ASP A 192 7.13 25.24 6.64
N ILE A 193 7.52 24.49 7.67
CA ILE A 193 8.07 25.04 8.91
C ILE A 193 9.37 25.82 8.62
N LYS A 194 10.28 25.27 7.80
CA LYS A 194 11.51 25.99 7.40
C LYS A 194 11.20 27.27 6.65
N ASN A 195 10.22 27.25 5.75
CA ASN A 195 9.80 28.42 4.99
C ASN A 195 9.15 29.47 5.89
N PHE A 196 8.35 29.05 6.89
CA PHE A 196 7.76 29.91 7.90
C PHE A 196 8.85 30.63 8.71
N ARG A 197 9.89 29.90 9.15
CA ARG A 197 11.02 30.48 9.89
C ARG A 197 11.82 31.49 9.06
N LYS A 198 11.93 31.28 7.74
CA LYS A 198 12.61 32.20 6.82
C LYS A 198 11.76 33.42 6.46
N ALA A 199 10.45 33.36 6.62
CA ALA A 199 9.56 34.47 6.28
C ALA A 199 9.77 35.63 7.26
N THR A 200 10.03 36.82 6.73
CA THR A 200 10.22 38.04 7.53
C THR A 200 8.93 38.82 7.72
N LYS A 201 8.06 38.83 6.69
CA LYS A 201 6.80 39.58 6.71
C LYS A 201 5.74 38.83 7.55
N ARG A 202 5.12 39.57 8.48
CA ARG A 202 4.06 39.07 9.37
C ARG A 202 2.90 38.44 8.60
N GLU A 203 2.38 39.12 7.58
CA GLU A 203 1.28 38.61 6.73
C GLU A 203 1.64 37.29 6.02
N THR A 204 2.91 37.14 5.62
CA THR A 204 3.38 35.88 5.02
C THR A 204 3.45 34.78 6.06
N LYS A 205 4.00 35.06 7.25
CA LYS A 205 4.01 34.11 8.37
C LYS A 205 2.61 33.63 8.73
N GLU A 206 1.65 34.53 8.85
CA GLU A 206 0.26 34.20 9.17
C GLU A 206 -0.39 33.32 8.09
N ARG A 207 -0.19 33.64 6.80
CA ARG A 207 -0.65 32.79 5.69
C ARG A 207 -0.04 31.39 5.75
N MET A 208 1.23 31.28 6.11
CA MET A 208 1.91 29.99 6.24
C MET A 208 1.41 29.18 7.44
N LEU A 209 1.14 29.83 8.58
CA LEU A 209 0.53 29.15 9.74
C LEU A 209 -0.87 28.63 9.42
N MET A 210 -1.68 29.42 8.72
CA MET A 210 -2.99 28.98 8.24
C MET A 210 -2.89 27.85 7.21
N HIS A 211 -1.84 27.85 6.38
CA HIS A 211 -1.55 26.74 5.49
C HIS A 211 -1.22 25.46 6.27
N ILE A 212 -0.31 25.55 7.25
CA ILE A 212 0.08 24.44 8.12
C ILE A 212 -1.13 23.86 8.85
N LEU A 213 -1.96 24.73 9.45
CA LEU A 213 -3.19 24.36 10.13
C LEU A 213 -4.11 23.52 9.23
N LYS A 214 -4.44 24.05 8.04
CA LYS A 214 -5.43 23.43 7.14
C LYS A 214 -4.94 22.19 6.41
N HIS A 215 -3.66 22.13 6.06
CA HIS A 215 -3.13 21.04 5.21
C HIS A 215 -2.58 19.87 6.01
N TYR A 216 -2.23 20.08 7.29
CA TYR A 216 -1.57 19.07 8.11
C TYR A 216 -2.26 18.80 9.45
N LEU A 217 -2.88 19.81 10.08
CA LEU A 217 -3.44 19.68 11.43
C LEU A 217 -4.97 19.56 11.46
N GLU A 218 -5.68 19.85 10.38
CA GLU A 218 -7.13 19.62 10.30
C GLU A 218 -7.43 18.16 9.95
N ARG A 219 -8.42 17.56 10.61
CA ARG A 219 -8.86 16.19 10.34
C ARG A 219 -9.45 16.09 8.94
N GLY A 220 -9.04 15.07 8.19
CA GLY A 220 -9.39 14.86 6.79
C GLY A 220 -8.58 15.72 5.82
N SER A 221 -7.57 16.46 6.30
CA SER A 221 -6.66 17.19 5.43
C SER A 221 -5.82 16.23 4.56
N PRO A 222 -5.43 16.64 3.34
CA PRO A 222 -4.75 15.75 2.40
C PRO A 222 -3.38 15.27 2.88
N LEU A 223 -2.71 16.04 3.74
CA LEU A 223 -1.43 15.69 4.35
C LEU A 223 -1.57 15.67 5.88
N GLU A 224 -2.70 15.18 6.39
CA GLU A 224 -2.95 15.03 7.83
C GLU A 224 -1.79 14.25 8.47
N ILE A 225 -1.10 14.85 9.43
CA ILE A 225 0.00 14.19 10.12
C ILE A 225 -0.53 13.11 11.06
N ASN A 226 0.15 11.97 11.09
CA ASN A 226 -0.20 10.88 11.99
C ASN A 226 0.26 11.19 13.42
N THR A 227 -0.53 11.96 14.17
CA THR A 227 -0.30 12.27 15.59
C THR A 227 -1.55 12.00 16.42
N PRO A 228 -1.39 11.49 17.66
CA PRO A 228 -2.50 11.49 18.60
C PRO A 228 -2.97 12.93 18.86
N HIS A 229 -4.26 13.09 19.12
CA HIS A 229 -4.89 14.37 19.48
C HIS A 229 -4.71 15.51 18.47
N ILE A 230 -4.75 15.20 17.17
CA ILE A 230 -4.67 16.19 16.08
C ILE A 230 -5.64 17.38 16.27
N ASP A 231 -6.87 17.12 16.73
CA ASP A 231 -7.88 18.17 16.95
C ASP A 231 -7.44 19.18 18.02
N LYS A 232 -6.70 18.72 19.03
CA LYS A 232 -6.16 19.57 20.10
C LYS A 232 -5.04 20.45 19.55
N LEU A 233 -4.12 19.89 18.78
CA LEU A 233 -3.03 20.65 18.13
C LEU A 233 -3.58 21.70 17.15
N SER A 234 -4.61 21.32 16.39
CA SER A 234 -5.33 22.22 15.49
C SER A 234 -5.95 23.40 16.24
N SER A 235 -6.67 23.12 17.33
CA SER A 235 -7.31 24.14 18.15
C SER A 235 -6.28 25.05 18.83
N GLU A 236 -5.21 24.49 19.40
CA GLU A 236 -4.12 25.23 20.03
C GLU A 236 -3.46 26.19 19.03
N LEU A 237 -3.07 25.71 17.84
CA LEU A 237 -2.48 26.60 16.83
C LEU A 237 -3.46 27.68 16.36
N HIS A 238 -4.74 27.33 16.20
CA HIS A 238 -5.76 28.30 15.79
C HIS A 238 -5.95 29.42 16.82
N GLU A 239 -5.93 29.08 18.11
CA GLU A 239 -5.97 30.06 19.21
C GLU A 239 -4.71 30.93 19.24
N LEU A 240 -3.53 30.34 19.05
CA LEU A 240 -2.26 31.06 18.98
C LEU A 240 -2.20 32.05 17.80
N ILE A 241 -2.73 31.67 16.64
CA ILE A 241 -2.85 32.58 15.48
C ILE A 241 -3.75 33.77 15.82
N LYS A 242 -4.88 33.54 16.52
CA LYS A 242 -5.81 34.61 16.94
C LYS A 242 -5.22 35.52 18.00
N SER A 243 -4.48 34.97 18.96
CA SER A 243 -3.83 35.76 20.02
C SER A 243 -2.66 36.60 19.50
N GLN A 244 -2.13 36.25 18.33
CA GLN A 244 -0.98 36.90 17.69
C GLN A 244 0.28 36.90 18.58
N ASN A 245 0.37 35.95 19.52
CA ASN A 245 1.52 35.79 20.39
C ASN A 245 2.66 35.07 19.66
N THR A 246 3.59 35.84 19.08
CA THR A 246 4.67 35.31 18.25
C THR A 246 5.58 34.34 19.00
N GLN A 247 5.83 34.56 20.29
CA GLN A 247 6.74 33.71 21.06
C GLN A 247 6.14 32.32 21.30
N GLU A 248 4.85 32.25 21.63
CA GLU A 248 4.15 30.97 21.82
C GLU A 248 3.97 30.23 20.49
N ILE A 249 3.71 30.95 19.39
CA ILE A 249 3.68 30.37 18.04
C ILE A 249 5.02 29.73 17.70
N ASP A 250 6.14 30.45 17.90
CA ASP A 250 7.47 29.92 17.57
C ASP A 250 7.77 28.67 18.42
N LEU A 251 7.45 28.68 19.72
CA LEU A 251 7.59 27.51 20.59
C LEU A 251 6.71 26.33 20.16
N PHE A 252 5.47 26.60 19.72
CA PHE A 252 4.58 25.57 19.17
C PHE A 252 5.18 24.95 17.90
N ILE A 253 5.65 25.79 16.98
CA ILE A 253 6.26 25.34 15.72
C ILE A 253 7.54 24.56 15.96
N ASP A 254 8.33 24.92 16.98
CA ASP A 254 9.52 24.16 17.37
C ASP A 254 9.17 22.76 17.87
N ARG A 255 8.19 22.63 18.76
CA ARG A 255 7.67 21.33 19.22
C ARG A 255 7.13 20.49 18.06
N LEU A 256 6.37 21.11 17.17
CA LEU A 256 5.82 20.44 15.98
C LEU A 256 6.93 19.95 15.05
N CYS A 257 7.99 20.75 14.87
CA CYS A 257 9.16 20.39 14.07
C CYS A 257 9.91 19.20 14.66
N GLU A 258 10.10 19.15 15.97
CA GLU A 258 10.75 18.02 16.64
C GLU A 258 9.96 16.73 16.48
N GLN A 259 8.63 16.80 16.67
CA GLN A 259 7.75 15.66 16.43
C GLN A 259 7.81 15.19 14.97
N CYS A 260 7.83 16.14 14.04
CA CYS A 260 7.96 15.87 12.62
C CYS A 260 9.26 15.12 12.27
N ILE A 261 10.39 15.53 12.86
CA ILE A 261 11.69 14.86 12.71
C ILE A 261 11.66 13.45 13.27
N GLN A 262 11.05 13.25 14.44
CA GLN A 262 10.90 11.92 15.04
C GLN A 262 10.05 11.00 14.16
N ASN A 263 8.92 11.50 13.64
CA ASN A 263 8.03 10.75 12.77
C ASN A 263 8.68 10.40 11.42
N MET A 264 9.63 11.21 10.92
CA MET A 264 10.38 10.93 9.70
C MET A 264 11.37 9.76 9.82
N TYR A 265 11.70 9.31 11.03
CA TYR A 265 12.76 8.32 11.26
C TYR A 265 12.55 7.01 10.48
N ASP A 266 11.33 6.45 10.51
CA ASP A 266 11.00 5.23 9.79
C ASP A 266 11.17 5.37 8.27
N VAL A 267 10.71 6.48 7.70
CA VAL A 267 10.86 6.77 6.26
C VAL A 267 12.33 6.94 5.88
N VAL A 268 13.11 7.60 6.73
CA VAL A 268 14.56 7.76 6.55
C VAL A 268 15.28 6.41 6.58
N LEU A 269 14.96 5.54 7.54
CA LEU A 269 15.54 4.20 7.59
C LEU A 269 15.23 3.42 6.32
N ARG A 270 13.96 3.40 5.90
CA ARG A 270 13.54 2.72 4.67
C ARG A 270 14.26 3.27 3.43
N LEU A 271 14.43 4.60 3.34
CA LEU A 271 15.22 5.22 2.28
C LEU A 271 16.65 4.68 2.27
N LEU A 272 17.33 4.67 3.43
CA LEU A 272 18.71 4.20 3.54
C LEU A 272 18.87 2.74 3.13
N PHE A 273 17.88 1.88 3.43
CA PHE A 273 17.88 0.49 2.99
C PHE A 273 17.59 0.33 1.50
N SER A 274 16.80 1.22 0.92
CA SER A 274 16.44 1.16 -0.50
C SER A 274 17.47 1.82 -1.43
N ASN A 275 18.31 2.73 -0.91
CA ASN A 275 19.17 3.59 -1.71
C ASN A 275 20.62 3.59 -1.19
N ASP A 276 21.44 2.74 -1.79
CA ASP A 276 22.86 2.59 -1.48
C ASP A 276 23.66 3.88 -1.60
N GLU A 277 23.33 4.76 -2.56
CA GLU A 277 24.04 6.02 -2.72
C GLU A 277 23.78 6.95 -1.53
N VAL A 278 22.51 7.11 -1.15
CA VAL A 278 22.13 7.94 0.01
C VAL A 278 22.77 7.36 1.27
N ARG A 279 22.72 6.04 1.44
CA ARG A 279 23.36 5.33 2.54
C ARG A 279 24.85 5.63 2.64
N LYS A 280 25.58 5.50 1.54
CA LYS A 280 27.03 5.81 1.47
C LYS A 280 27.30 7.29 1.77
N LEU A 281 26.49 8.22 1.26
CA LEU A 281 26.69 9.65 1.52
C LEU A 281 26.51 10.03 2.99
N VAL A 282 25.54 9.40 3.66
CA VAL A 282 25.26 9.65 5.08
C VAL A 282 26.33 9.04 5.97
N TYR A 283 26.76 7.80 5.71
CA TYR A 283 27.75 7.10 6.54
C TYR A 283 29.21 7.47 6.24
N ARG A 284 29.59 7.80 5.00
CA ARG A 284 30.97 8.23 4.67
C ARG A 284 31.38 9.48 5.43
N LYS A 285 30.43 10.35 5.78
CA LYS A 285 30.71 11.53 6.59
C LYS A 285 31.02 11.18 8.05
N ILE A 286 30.46 10.08 8.57
CA ILE A 286 30.70 9.61 9.95
C ILE A 286 32.12 9.11 10.12
N THR A 287 32.62 8.31 9.16
CA THR A 287 33.99 7.78 9.24
C THR A 287 35.04 8.88 9.14
N VAL A 288 34.84 9.87 8.26
CA VAL A 288 35.78 11.01 8.14
C VAL A 288 35.76 11.91 9.38
N ASP A 289 34.58 12.19 9.94
CA ASP A 289 34.47 13.01 11.16
C ASP A 289 35.11 12.29 12.38
N ALA A 290 35.01 10.96 12.46
CA ALA A 290 35.62 10.15 13.51
C ALA A 290 37.15 10.08 13.40
N GLU A 291 37.70 9.80 12.20
CA GLU A 291 39.15 9.80 11.96
C GLU A 291 39.79 11.17 12.25
N GLN A 292 39.11 12.26 11.91
CA GLN A 292 39.59 13.61 12.24
C GLN A 292 39.53 13.94 13.73
N LEU A 293 38.65 13.28 14.50
CA LEU A 293 38.59 13.41 15.95
C LEU A 293 39.73 12.64 16.61
N GLU A 294 40.03 11.43 16.14
CA GLU A 294 41.14 10.60 16.64
C GLU A 294 42.51 11.23 16.36
N LEU A 295 42.68 11.91 15.22
CA LEU A 295 43.92 12.64 14.91
C LEU A 295 44.14 13.92 15.75
N LYS A 296 43.16 14.34 16.55
CA LYS A 296 43.23 15.53 17.41
C LYS A 296 43.41 15.21 18.90
N ILE A 297 43.42 13.93 19.27
CA ILE A 297 43.70 13.44 20.64
C ILE A 297 45.16 12.97 20.69
#